data_AF-A0A8C4S1M1-F1
#
_entry.id   AF-A0A8C4S1M1-F1
#
_cell.length_a   1.000
_cell.length_b   1.000
_cell.length_c   1.000
_cell.angle_alpha   90.00
_cell.angle_beta   90.00
_cell.angle_gamma   90.00
#
_symmetry.space_group_name_H-M   'P 1'
#
loop_
_entity.id
_entity.type
_entity.pdbx_description
1 polymer ?
#
loop_
_entity_poly.entity_id
_entity_poly.type
_entity_poly.pdbx_seq_one_letter_code
_entity_poly.pdbx_strand_id
1 'polypeptide(L)'
;PKNHPNMRFKGFVSPIKRLVFPKAARKQAEKNSLYRRPLHSVPLYPPDYFIDPERLLHDYVEKEVKKLKELPLHTTSEQDSILSLSARCLLLTWRDNEELILRIPTHEIAAASYLRDDALHLLVLKTGYCFLYFK
;
A
#
# COMPACT_ATOMS: atom_id res chain seq x y z
N PRO A 1 -1.34 29.75 62.84
CA PRO A 1 -0.01 30.14 62.30
C PRO A 1 1.00 29.00 62.53
N LYS A 2 1.59 28.33 61.55
CA LYS A 2 2.02 28.73 60.21
C LYS A 2 2.00 27.48 59.31
N ASN A 3 1.58 27.68 58.07
CA ASN A 3 1.55 26.69 57.00
C ASN A 3 2.97 26.25 56.62
N HIS A 4 3.22 24.94 56.55
CA HIS A 4 4.36 24.39 55.83
C HIS A 4 3.91 24.02 54.40
N PRO A 5 4.41 24.68 53.34
CA PRO A 5 4.07 24.29 51.98
C PRO A 5 4.86 23.03 51.59
N ASN A 6 4.11 21.99 51.23
CA ASN A 6 4.60 20.74 50.68
C ASN A 6 5.13 21.02 49.25
N MET A 7 6.46 20.93 49.06
CA MET A 7 7.11 21.10 47.76
C MET A 7 6.76 19.91 46.85
N ARG A 8 5.63 20.02 46.14
CA ARG A 8 5.34 19.15 45.01
C ARG A 8 6.23 19.56 43.84
N PHE A 9 7.06 18.63 43.38
CA PHE A 9 7.81 18.73 42.14
C PHE A 9 6.87 19.24 41.02
N LYS A 10 7.10 20.48 40.56
CA LYS A 10 6.51 20.98 39.32
C LYS A 10 7.18 20.21 38.20
N GLY A 11 6.54 19.12 37.78
CA GLY A 11 6.91 18.43 36.55
C GLY A 11 6.96 19.42 35.41
N PHE A 12 8.07 19.43 34.68
CA PHE A 12 8.17 20.04 33.37
C PHE A 12 7.15 19.33 32.47
N VAL A 13 5.97 19.93 32.30
CA VAL A 13 5.01 19.49 31.29
C VAL A 13 5.42 20.19 30.00
N SER A 14 5.83 19.41 29.00
CA SER A 14 6.18 19.94 27.68
C SER A 14 5.02 20.77 27.11
N PRO A 15 5.28 21.86 26.35
CA PRO A 15 4.24 22.77 25.84
C PRO A 15 3.31 22.16 24.78
N ILE A 16 3.34 20.85 24.55
CA ILE A 16 2.59 20.20 23.48
C ILE A 16 1.27 19.68 24.05
N LYS A 17 0.44 20.60 24.53
CA LYS A 17 -0.99 20.36 24.75
C LYS A 17 -1.77 21.55 24.23
N ARG A 18 -1.86 21.68 22.90
CA ARG A 18 -2.99 22.32 22.19
C ARG A 18 -2.81 22.26 20.65
N LEU A 19 -2.63 21.05 20.13
CA LEU A 19 -3.12 20.78 18.79
C LEU A 19 -3.94 19.50 18.85
N VAL A 20 -5.07 19.62 19.54
CA VAL A 20 -6.15 18.65 19.43
C VAL A 20 -6.80 18.96 18.09
N PHE A 21 -6.33 18.33 17.02
CA PHE A 21 -7.13 18.25 15.82
C PHE A 21 -8.45 17.60 16.23
N PRO A 22 -9.62 18.18 15.90
CA PRO A 22 -10.86 17.44 15.96
C PRO A 22 -10.58 16.12 15.25
N LYS A 23 -10.80 15.00 15.94
CA LYS A 23 -10.87 13.69 15.29
C LYS A 23 -12.09 13.81 14.37
N ALA A 24 -11.88 14.36 13.17
CA ALA A 24 -12.87 14.34 12.12
C ALA A 24 -13.25 12.88 12.04
N ALA A 25 -14.52 12.57 12.33
CA ALA A 25 -15.04 11.24 12.12
C ALA A 25 -14.63 10.89 10.69
N ARG A 26 -13.68 9.95 10.57
CA ARG A 26 -13.30 9.38 9.29
C ARG A 26 -14.62 8.82 8.79
N LYS A 27 -15.28 9.54 7.87
CA LYS A 27 -16.51 9.07 7.25
C LYS A 27 -16.16 7.66 6.78
N GLN A 28 -16.76 6.65 7.40
CA GLN A 28 -16.78 5.34 6.78
C GLN A 28 -17.42 5.60 5.43
N ALA A 29 -16.61 5.53 4.37
CA ALA A 29 -17.11 5.59 3.03
C ALA A 29 -18.22 4.54 2.96
N GLU A 30 -19.42 4.98 2.59
CA GLU A 30 -20.54 4.07 2.36
C GLU A 30 -20.06 2.96 1.44
N LYS A 31 -20.24 1.72 1.91
CA LYS A 31 -19.80 0.51 1.23
C LYS A 31 -20.64 0.29 -0.02
N ASN A 32 -20.34 0.99 -1.09
CA ASN A 32 -20.83 0.68 -2.43
C ASN A 32 -19.77 -0.15 -3.15
N SER A 33 -19.70 -1.45 -2.83
CA SER A 33 -18.85 -2.42 -3.53
C SER A 33 -19.26 -2.64 -5.00
N LEU A 34 -20.35 -2.02 -5.46
CA LEU A 34 -20.88 -2.18 -6.81
C LEU A 34 -20.21 -1.24 -7.84
N TYR A 35 -19.49 -0.19 -7.40
CA TYR A 35 -18.83 0.76 -8.29
C TYR A 35 -17.37 0.97 -7.88
N ARG A 36 -16.50 0.04 -8.30
CA ARG A 36 -15.05 0.20 -8.20
C ARG A 36 -14.58 1.22 -9.26
N ARG A 37 -13.71 2.17 -8.88
CA ARG A 37 -13.14 3.14 -9.86
C ARG A 37 -12.30 2.43 -10.91
N PRO A 38 -12.19 2.93 -12.15
CA PRO A 38 -11.23 2.39 -13.12
C PRO A 38 -9.80 2.52 -12.60
N LEU A 39 -8.94 1.59 -13.03
CA LEU A 39 -7.52 1.64 -12.75
C LEU A 39 -6.84 2.68 -13.62
N HIS A 40 -5.81 3.33 -13.07
CA HIS A 40 -4.93 4.22 -13.80
C HIS A 40 -4.02 3.40 -14.72
N SER A 41 -4.48 3.17 -15.95
CA SER A 41 -3.83 2.31 -16.93
C SER A 41 -3.24 3.09 -18.10
N VAL A 42 -2.25 2.50 -18.74
CA VAL A 42 -1.56 3.04 -19.92
C VAL A 42 -1.84 2.11 -21.08
N PRO A 43 -2.27 2.63 -22.26
CA PRO A 43 -2.44 1.79 -23.43
C PRO A 43 -1.09 1.18 -23.80
N LEU A 44 -1.06 -0.15 -23.95
CA LEU A 44 0.10 -0.88 -24.43
C LEU A 44 -0.20 -1.32 -25.84
N TYR A 45 0.71 -0.99 -26.77
CA TYR A 45 0.57 -1.40 -28.16
C TYR A 45 1.47 -2.61 -28.43
N PRO A 46 0.96 -3.64 -29.12
CA PRO A 46 1.80 -4.72 -29.64
C PRO A 46 2.85 -4.16 -30.61
N PRO A 47 4.01 -4.84 -30.78
CA PRO A 47 4.39 -6.12 -30.15
C PRO A 47 5.07 -5.96 -28.78
N ASP A 48 5.49 -4.74 -28.43
CA ASP A 48 6.52 -4.55 -27.43
C ASP A 48 5.97 -4.35 -26.01
N TYR A 49 4.69 -3.97 -25.86
CA TYR A 49 3.99 -3.76 -24.58
C TYR A 49 4.77 -2.94 -23.53
N PHE A 50 5.78 -2.17 -23.96
CA PHE A 50 6.61 -1.37 -23.07
C PHE A 50 5.88 -0.09 -22.68
N ILE A 51 6.00 0.24 -21.40
CA ILE A 51 5.63 1.55 -20.89
C ILE A 51 6.87 2.42 -21.01
N ASP A 52 6.71 3.64 -21.53
CA ASP A 52 7.78 4.63 -21.53
C ASP A 52 8.29 4.84 -20.08
N PRO A 53 9.58 4.61 -19.79
CA PRO A 53 10.12 4.77 -18.44
C PRO A 53 9.94 6.19 -17.89
N GLU A 54 9.93 7.23 -18.73
CA GLU A 54 9.69 8.60 -18.29
C GLU A 54 8.30 8.77 -17.67
N ARG A 55 7.34 7.96 -18.11
CA ARG A 55 6.00 7.96 -17.51
C ARG A 55 6.05 7.58 -16.04
N LEU A 56 6.88 6.62 -15.64
CA LEU A 56 7.00 6.23 -14.23
C LEU A 56 7.72 7.29 -13.37
N LEU A 57 8.45 8.22 -13.98
CA LEU A 57 9.08 9.35 -13.26
C LEU A 57 8.06 10.40 -12.84
N HIS A 58 7.09 10.69 -13.72
CA HIS A 58 6.11 11.77 -13.53
C HIS A 58 4.71 11.28 -13.17
N ASP A 59 4.43 10.00 -13.34
CA ASP A 59 3.12 9.36 -13.16
C ASP A 59 3.28 7.97 -12.48
N TYR A 60 2.19 7.20 -12.44
CA TYR A 60 2.17 5.82 -11.97
C TYR A 60 1.29 4.96 -12.88
N VAL A 61 1.34 3.64 -12.70
CA VAL A 61 0.47 2.68 -13.40
C VAL A 61 -0.11 1.71 -12.39
N GLU A 62 -1.39 1.38 -12.54
CA GLU A 62 -2.11 0.45 -11.68
C GLU A 62 -2.45 -0.85 -12.40
N LYS A 63 -2.35 -1.96 -11.66
CA LYS A 63 -2.86 -3.28 -12.05
C LYS A 63 -3.58 -3.94 -10.89
N GLU A 64 -4.69 -4.60 -11.20
CA GLU A 64 -5.36 -5.49 -10.26
C GLU A 64 -4.52 -6.76 -10.10
N VAL A 65 -4.28 -7.12 -8.85
CA VAL A 65 -3.53 -8.31 -8.45
C VAL A 65 -4.18 -8.93 -7.22
N LYS A 66 -3.97 -10.22 -7.03
CA LYS A 66 -4.38 -10.94 -5.83
C LYS A 66 -3.14 -11.28 -5.02
N LYS A 67 -3.02 -10.69 -3.83
CA LYS A 67 -1.88 -10.96 -2.94
C LYS A 67 -2.01 -12.37 -2.35
N LEU A 68 -0.98 -13.19 -2.54
CA LEU A 68 -0.87 -14.50 -1.91
C LEU A 68 -0.01 -14.37 -0.65
N LYS A 69 -0.51 -14.87 0.50
CA LYS A 69 0.18 -14.72 1.79
C LYS A 69 1.38 -15.66 1.91
N GLU A 70 1.21 -16.96 1.65
CA GLU A 70 2.25 -17.99 1.79
C GLU A 70 1.98 -19.15 0.82
N LEU A 71 3.03 -19.92 0.52
CA LEU A 71 2.93 -21.23 -0.15
C LEU A 71 2.62 -22.29 0.94
N PRO A 72 1.74 -23.28 0.70
CA PRO A 72 1.11 -23.66 -0.57
C PRO A 72 0.01 -22.68 -0.98
N LEU A 73 -0.31 -22.68 -2.28
CA LEU A 73 -1.37 -21.89 -2.93
C LEU A 73 -2.77 -22.25 -2.40
N HIS A 74 -3.01 -22.15 -1.09
CA HIS A 74 -4.34 -22.29 -0.50
C HIS A 74 -5.03 -20.94 -0.63
N THR A 75 -5.89 -20.84 -1.65
CA THR A 75 -6.74 -19.69 -1.99
C THR A 75 -7.79 -19.43 -0.92
N THR A 76 -7.37 -19.04 0.28
CA THR A 76 -8.29 -18.52 1.30
C THR A 76 -8.55 -17.04 1.01
N SER A 77 -9.80 -16.74 0.65
CA SER A 77 -10.31 -15.45 0.15
C SER A 77 -9.28 -14.66 -0.67
N GLU A 78 -9.17 -14.95 -1.97
CA GLU A 78 -8.48 -14.07 -2.92
C GLU A 78 -9.08 -12.65 -2.78
N GLN A 79 -8.44 -11.79 -1.99
CA GLN A 79 -8.86 -10.40 -1.85
C GLN A 79 -8.16 -9.60 -2.94
N ASP A 80 -8.97 -9.00 -3.81
CA ASP A 80 -8.47 -8.15 -4.88
C ASP A 80 -7.74 -6.95 -4.29
N SER A 81 -6.57 -6.69 -4.83
CA SER A 81 -5.72 -5.56 -4.47
C SER A 81 -5.26 -4.81 -5.71
N ILE A 82 -4.92 -3.54 -5.55
CA ILE A 82 -4.34 -2.72 -6.61
C ILE A 82 -2.84 -2.62 -6.33
N LEU A 83 -2.03 -2.99 -7.31
CA LEU A 83 -0.60 -2.72 -7.34
C LEU A 83 -0.36 -1.46 -8.16
N SER A 84 0.09 -0.40 -7.51
CA SER A 84 0.46 0.86 -8.17
C SER A 84 1.98 0.96 -8.28
N LEU A 85 2.50 1.06 -9.49
CA LEU A 85 3.93 1.20 -9.79
C LEU A 85 4.27 2.62 -10.20
N SER A 86 5.28 3.18 -9.55
CA SER A 86 5.97 4.41 -9.95
C SER A 86 7.48 4.19 -9.85
N ALA A 87 8.29 5.11 -10.38
CA ALA A 87 9.74 5.05 -10.22
C ALA A 87 10.20 5.11 -8.74
N ARG A 88 9.34 5.58 -7.83
CA ARG A 88 9.66 5.78 -6.41
C ARG A 88 9.32 4.56 -5.55
N CYS A 89 8.17 3.95 -5.80
CA CYS A 89 7.69 2.82 -5.01
C CYS A 89 6.60 2.02 -5.73
N LEU A 90 6.46 0.78 -5.27
CA LEU A 90 5.26 -0.03 -5.42
C LEU A 90 4.34 0.21 -4.21
N LEU A 91 3.08 0.51 -4.46
CA LEU A 91 2.02 0.58 -3.46
C LEU A 91 1.06 -0.57 -3.67
N LEU A 92 0.68 -1.23 -2.59
CA LEU A 92 -0.35 -2.26 -2.59
C LEU A 92 -1.52 -1.76 -1.74
N THR A 93 -2.69 -1.62 -2.34
CA THR A 93 -3.91 -1.18 -1.66
C THR A 93 -5.04 -2.20 -1.84
N TRP A 94 -5.98 -2.24 -0.92
CA TRP A 94 -7.18 -3.06 -1.08
C TRP A 94 -8.07 -2.50 -2.18
N ARG A 95 -8.71 -3.38 -2.97
CA ARG A 95 -9.53 -2.91 -4.10
C ARG A 95 -10.85 -2.26 -3.67
N ASP A 96 -11.41 -2.70 -2.54
CA ASP A 96 -12.75 -2.27 -2.10
C ASP A 96 -12.77 -0.91 -1.40
N ASN A 97 -11.71 -0.57 -0.67
CA ASN A 97 -11.64 0.66 0.12
C ASN A 97 -10.37 1.49 -0.12
N GLU A 98 -9.48 1.05 -1.02
CA GLU A 98 -8.19 1.69 -1.34
C GLU A 98 -7.28 1.91 -0.12
N GLU A 99 -7.49 1.14 0.94
CA GLU A 99 -6.63 1.20 2.12
C GLU A 99 -5.26 0.58 1.81
N LEU A 100 -4.20 1.31 2.20
CA LEU A 100 -2.83 0.89 1.99
C LEU A 100 -2.49 -0.35 2.82
N ILE A 101 -2.06 -1.40 2.12
CA ILE A 101 -1.58 -2.67 2.71
C ILE A 101 -0.06 -2.60 2.90
N LEU A 102 0.66 -2.20 1.85
CA LEU A 102 2.12 -2.20 1.83
C LEU A 102 2.65 -1.13 0.88
N ARG A 103 3.80 -0.56 1.23
CA ARG A 103 4.59 0.31 0.37
C ARG A 103 6.01 -0.22 0.32
N ILE A 104 6.54 -0.43 -0.89
CA ILE A 104 7.88 -0.95 -1.13
C ILE A 104 8.62 0.09 -1.97
N PRO A 105 9.65 0.77 -1.43
CA PRO A 105 10.52 1.61 -2.22
C PRO A 105 11.17 0.80 -3.34
N THR A 106 11.30 1.38 -4.55
CA THR A 106 11.86 0.66 -5.71
C THR A 106 13.29 0.15 -5.45
N HIS A 107 14.08 0.88 -4.66
CA HIS A 107 15.43 0.49 -4.29
C HIS A 107 15.51 -0.69 -3.30
N GLU A 108 14.40 -1.08 -2.66
CA GLU A 108 14.35 -2.26 -1.78
C GLU A 108 13.98 -3.54 -2.55
N ILE A 109 13.58 -3.41 -3.82
CA ILE A 109 13.25 -4.54 -4.68
C ILE A 109 14.55 -5.09 -5.26
N ALA A 110 14.91 -6.30 -4.82
CA ALA A 110 16.12 -6.97 -5.28
C ALA A 110 15.90 -7.68 -6.63
N ALA A 111 14.71 -8.21 -6.86
CA ALA A 111 14.34 -8.87 -8.12
C ALA A 111 12.83 -8.96 -8.27
N ALA A 112 12.37 -9.03 -9.53
CA ALA A 112 11.02 -9.39 -9.90
C ALA A 112 11.09 -10.58 -10.86
N SER A 113 10.33 -11.64 -10.57
CA SER A 113 10.27 -12.84 -11.38
C SER A 113 8.83 -13.11 -11.77
N TYR A 114 8.61 -13.44 -13.04
CA TYR A 114 7.29 -13.77 -13.55
C TYR A 114 7.26 -15.24 -13.96
N LEU A 115 6.31 -15.98 -13.37
CA LEU A 115 6.07 -17.38 -13.66
C LEU A 115 4.71 -17.51 -14.34
N ARG A 116 4.69 -18.12 -15.52
CA ARG A 116 3.48 -18.39 -16.30
C ARG A 116 3.26 -19.89 -16.35
N ASP A 117 2.15 -20.36 -15.83
CA ASP A 117 1.77 -21.78 -15.79
C ASP A 117 0.29 -21.93 -16.15
N ASP A 118 -0.01 -22.40 -17.35
CA ASP A 118 -1.37 -22.51 -17.92
C ASP A 118 -2.27 -21.30 -17.61
N ALA A 119 -3.14 -21.41 -16.59
CA ALA A 119 -4.10 -20.39 -16.16
C ALA A 119 -3.60 -19.50 -15.00
N LEU A 120 -2.37 -19.70 -14.53
CA LEU A 120 -1.74 -19.00 -13.42
C LEU A 120 -0.62 -18.08 -13.91
N HIS A 121 -0.77 -16.79 -13.61
CA HIS A 121 0.21 -15.76 -13.90
C HIS A 121 0.75 -15.22 -12.58
N LEU A 122 1.86 -15.78 -12.10
CA LEU A 122 2.43 -15.43 -10.81
C LEU A 122 3.56 -14.41 -10.96
N LEU A 123 3.42 -13.26 -10.31
CA LEU A 123 4.51 -12.31 -10.10
C LEU A 123 5.09 -12.49 -8.70
N VAL A 124 6.39 -12.73 -8.62
CA VAL A 124 7.14 -12.85 -7.37
C VAL A 124 8.10 -11.68 -7.25
N LEU A 125 7.97 -10.90 -6.18
CA LEU A 125 8.91 -9.82 -5.85
C LEU A 125 9.78 -10.25 -4.68
N LYS A 126 11.09 -10.22 -4.90
CA LYS A 126 12.09 -10.36 -3.84
C LYS A 126 12.42 -8.97 -3.29
N THR A 127 12.18 -8.77 -2.00
CA THR A 127 12.58 -7.55 -1.28
C THR A 127 13.69 -7.86 -0.29
N GLY A 128 14.28 -6.83 0.33
CA GLY A 128 15.26 -7.00 1.40
C GLY A 128 14.72 -7.72 2.65
N TYR A 129 13.40 -7.75 2.84
CA TYR A 129 12.76 -8.29 4.06
C TYR A 129 12.04 -9.62 3.83
N CYS A 130 11.48 -9.83 2.63
CA CYS A 130 10.67 -11.01 2.33
C CYS A 130 10.42 -11.19 0.82
N PHE A 131 9.77 -12.31 0.48
CA PHE A 131 9.18 -12.53 -0.84
C PHE A 131 7.70 -12.17 -0.82
N LEU A 132 7.23 -11.55 -1.89
CA LEU A 132 5.81 -11.23 -2.11
C LEU A 132 5.33 -11.91 -3.37
N TYR A 133 4.13 -12.47 -3.31
CA TYR A 133 3.54 -13.28 -4.35
C TYR A 133 2.21 -12.65 -4.80
N PHE A 134 2.05 -12.46 -6.09
CA PHE A 134 0.87 -11.83 -6.70
C PHE A 134 0.36 -12.67 -7.87
N LYS A 135 -0.94 -12.87 -7.95
CA LYS A 135 -1.66 -13.53 -9.05
C LYS A 135 -2.51 -12.53 -9.82
#